data_AF-A0AAJ2W464-F1
#
_entry.id   AF-A0AAJ2W464-F1
#
_cell.length_a   1.000
_cell.length_b   1.000
_cell.length_c   1.000
_cell.angle_alpha   90.00
_cell.angle_beta   90.00
_cell.angle_gamma   90.00
#
_symmetry.space_group_name_H-M   'P 1'
#
loop_
_entity.id
_entity.type
_entity.pdbx_description
1 polymer ?
#
loop_
_entity_poly.entity_id
_entity_poly.type
_entity_poly.pdbx_seq_one_letter_code
_entity_poly.pdbx_strand_id
1 'polypeptide(L)'
;MHPSIQQRVDGVAALHIRSNIATAAFYALIGKDQPVQEVRFQVKTKGNAYHIVERSTGLTKGFRWNWREAVNFAQVLEARADSIKVTLSGERK
;
A
#
# COMPACT_ATOMS: atom_id res chain seq x y z
N MET A 1 39.58 -20.62 -0.21
CA MET A 1 38.54 -20.13 -1.15
C MET A 1 39.07 -18.88 -1.83
N HIS A 2 39.01 -18.76 -3.16
CA HIS A 2 39.54 -17.58 -3.85
C HIS A 2 38.66 -16.36 -3.58
N PRO A 3 39.21 -15.15 -3.34
CA PRO A 3 38.43 -13.96 -2.96
C PRO A 3 37.28 -13.62 -3.92
N SER A 4 37.48 -13.80 -5.23
CA SER A 4 36.42 -13.56 -6.22
C SER A 4 35.25 -14.54 -6.14
N ILE A 5 35.49 -15.76 -5.65
CA ILE A 5 34.44 -16.76 -5.42
C ILE A 5 33.66 -16.40 -4.15
N GLN A 6 34.34 -15.90 -3.12
CA GLN A 6 33.68 -15.42 -1.90
C GLN A 6 32.73 -14.25 -2.18
N GLN A 7 33.18 -13.24 -2.93
CA GLN A 7 32.33 -12.11 -3.31
C GLN A 7 31.07 -12.53 -4.08
N ARG A 8 31.18 -13.53 -4.98
CA ARG A 8 30.01 -14.06 -5.68
C ARG A 8 29.03 -14.75 -4.74
N VAL A 9 29.53 -15.58 -3.83
CA VAL A 9 28.70 -16.27 -2.83
C VAL A 9 27.98 -15.25 -1.93
N ASP A 10 28.70 -14.25 -1.44
CA ASP A 10 28.13 -13.20 -0.58
C ASP A 10 27.06 -12.38 -1.32
N GLY A 11 27.31 -12.05 -2.60
CA GLY A 11 26.35 -11.34 -3.43
C GLY A 11 25.06 -12.13 -3.69
N VAL A 12 25.17 -13.43 -3.96
CA VAL A 12 24.01 -14.33 -4.14
C VAL A 12 23.23 -14.49 -2.85
N ALA A 13 23.91 -14.67 -1.71
CA ALA A 13 23.26 -14.73 -0.40
C ALA A 13 22.46 -13.44 -0.10
N ALA A 14 23.04 -12.27 -0.39
CA ALA A 14 22.37 -10.98 -0.22
C ALA A 14 21.15 -10.81 -1.16
N LEU A 15 21.18 -11.36 -2.38
CA LEU A 15 20.02 -11.37 -3.28
C LEU A 15 18.90 -12.29 -2.76
N HIS A 16 19.26 -13.48 -2.25
CA HIS A 16 18.31 -14.43 -1.68
C HIS A 16 17.61 -13.90 -0.43
N ILE A 17 18.34 -13.19 0.43
CA ILE A 17 17.74 -12.51 1.60
C ILE A 17 16.73 -11.46 1.12
N ARG A 18 17.10 -10.64 0.12
CA ARG A 18 16.22 -9.60 -0.43
C ARG A 18 14.95 -10.14 -1.07
N SER A 19 14.99 -11.31 -1.72
CA SER A 19 13.81 -11.87 -2.37
C SER A 19 12.79 -12.44 -1.38
N ASN A 20 13.24 -12.88 -0.20
CA ASN A 20 12.42 -13.63 0.76
C ASN A 20 12.04 -12.82 2.01
N ILE A 21 12.77 -11.75 2.32
CA ILE A 21 12.51 -10.95 3.51
C ILE A 21 11.29 -10.04 3.31
N ALA A 22 10.52 -9.83 4.39
CA ALA A 22 9.46 -8.83 4.39
C ALA A 22 10.03 -7.44 4.04
N THR A 23 9.32 -6.68 3.21
CA THR A 23 9.76 -5.36 2.73
C THR A 23 10.19 -4.45 3.88
N ALA A 24 9.44 -4.40 4.99
CA ALA A 24 9.81 -3.64 6.19
C ALA A 24 11.21 -3.99 6.72
N ALA A 25 11.52 -5.28 6.82
CA ALA A 25 12.82 -5.74 7.31
C ALA A 25 13.95 -5.55 6.28
N PHE A 26 13.64 -5.54 4.97
CA PHE A 26 14.61 -5.12 3.95
C PHE A 26 15.00 -3.65 4.12
N TYR A 27 14.03 -2.75 4.27
CA TYR A 27 14.27 -1.32 4.47
C TYR A 27 15.08 -1.05 5.76
N ALA A 28 14.76 -1.75 6.86
CA ALA A 28 15.55 -1.70 8.09
C ALA A 28 17.00 -2.17 7.89
N LEU A 29 17.23 -3.24 7.12
CA LEU A 29 18.57 -3.77 6.86
C LEU A 29 19.47 -2.78 6.09
N ILE A 30 18.88 -1.98 5.19
CA ILE A 30 19.60 -0.97 4.40
C ILE A 30 19.61 0.41 5.07
N GLY A 31 19.14 0.52 6.32
CA GLY A 31 19.07 1.79 7.05
C GLY A 31 18.17 2.83 6.40
N LYS A 32 17.15 2.39 5.66
CA LYS A 32 16.16 3.28 5.03
C LYS A 32 14.83 3.16 5.74
N ASP A 33 14.12 4.29 5.83
CA ASP A 33 12.73 4.29 6.25
C ASP A 33 11.89 3.48 5.26
N GLN A 34 10.92 2.74 5.79
CA GLN A 34 9.97 2.01 4.97
C GLN A 34 9.22 3.03 4.08
N PRO A 35 9.06 2.75 2.77
CA PRO A 35 8.27 3.62 1.91
C PRO A 35 6.88 3.67 2.50
N VAL A 36 6.39 4.88 2.77
CA VAL A 36 5.03 5.09 3.22
C VAL A 36 4.13 4.46 2.17
N GLN A 37 3.36 3.45 2.56
CA GLN A 37 2.38 2.88 1.66
C GLN A 37 1.25 3.90 1.56
N GLU A 38 1.40 4.85 0.63
CA GLU A 38 0.58 6.09 0.56
C GLU A 38 -0.91 5.81 0.39
N VAL A 39 -1.27 4.69 -0.23
CA VAL A 39 -2.67 4.32 -0.48
C VAL A 39 -3.05 3.15 0.41
N ARG A 40 -3.99 3.37 1.34
CA ARG A 40 -4.54 2.38 2.28
C ARG A 40 -5.83 1.76 1.76
N PHE A 41 -6.63 2.50 1.00
CA PHE A 41 -7.91 2.06 0.45
C PHE A 41 -7.84 1.98 -1.07
N GLN A 42 -8.14 0.80 -1.60
CA GLN A 42 -8.18 0.52 -3.03
C GLN A 42 -9.62 0.35 -3.50
N VAL A 43 -10.00 1.03 -4.58
CA VAL A 43 -11.26 0.77 -5.29
C VAL A 43 -11.05 -0.39 -6.26
N LYS A 44 -11.81 -1.47 -6.09
CA LYS A 44 -11.82 -2.65 -6.96
C LYS A 44 -13.20 -2.83 -7.57
N THR A 45 -13.26 -3.02 -8.89
CA THR A 45 -14.50 -3.40 -9.55
C THR A 45 -14.79 -4.87 -9.26
N LYS A 46 -15.98 -5.17 -8.74
CA LYS A 46 -16.45 -6.53 -8.50
C LYS A 46 -17.90 -6.65 -8.95
N GLY A 47 -18.12 -7.39 -10.05
CA GLY A 47 -19.41 -7.40 -10.73
C GLY A 47 -19.79 -6.00 -11.21
N ASN A 48 -20.99 -5.55 -10.86
CA ASN A 48 -21.52 -4.23 -11.24
C ASN A 48 -21.25 -3.13 -10.18
N ALA A 49 -20.47 -3.43 -9.13
CA ALA A 49 -20.18 -2.49 -8.05
C ALA A 49 -18.68 -2.21 -7.92
N TYR A 50 -18.37 -1.06 -7.32
CA TYR A 50 -17.03 -0.63 -6.94
C TYR A 50 -16.84 -0.84 -5.45
N HIS A 51 -16.03 -1.82 -5.08
CA HIS A 51 -15.71 -2.17 -3.70
C HIS A 51 -14.51 -1.36 -3.22
N ILE A 52 -14.59 -0.80 -2.02
CA ILE A 52 -13.50 -0.08 -1.38
C ILE A 52 -12.87 -1.02 -0.36
N VAL A 53 -11.65 -1.46 -0.64
CA VAL A 53 -10.93 -2.50 0.10
C VAL A 53 -9.73 -1.90 0.81
N GLU A 54 -9.62 -2.15 2.10
CA GLU A 54 -8.42 -1.82 2.87
C GLU A 54 -7.28 -2.77 2.49
N ARG A 55 -6.13 -2.23 2.07
CA ARG A 55 -5.01 -3.01 1.53
C ARG A 55 -4.30 -3.87 2.56
N SER A 56 -4.24 -3.43 3.82
CA SER A 56 -3.57 -4.16 4.91
C SER A 56 -4.34 -5.41 5.33
N THR A 57 -5.67 -5.31 5.41
CA THR A 57 -6.55 -6.38 5.90
C THR A 57 -7.20 -7.17 4.78
N GLY A 58 -7.27 -6.61 3.56
CA GLY A 58 -8.03 -7.17 2.45
C GLY A 58 -9.55 -7.06 2.62
N LEU A 59 -10.03 -6.40 3.67
CA LEU A 59 -11.45 -6.31 4.00
C LEU A 59 -12.13 -5.17 3.24
N THR A 60 -13.35 -5.42 2.79
CA THR A 60 -14.19 -4.40 2.13
C THR A 60 -14.80 -3.49 3.20
N LYS A 61 -14.54 -2.18 3.10
CA LYS A 61 -15.12 -1.16 3.99
C LYS A 61 -16.43 -0.58 3.46
N GLY A 62 -16.71 -0.76 2.18
CA GLY A 62 -17.97 -0.36 1.57
C GLY A 62 -17.98 -0.63 0.06
N PHE A 63 -19.11 -0.39 -0.58
CA PHE A 63 -19.26 -0.45 -2.02
C PHE A 63 -20.12 0.70 -2.54
N ARG A 64 -19.91 1.09 -3.79
CA ARG A 64 -20.70 2.10 -4.52
C ARG A 64 -21.04 1.58 -5.91
N TRP A 65 -22.12 2.09 -6.49
CA TRP A 65 -22.56 1.72 -7.83
C TRP A 65 -22.01 2.66 -8.91
N ASN A 66 -21.52 3.84 -8.50
CA ASN A 66 -20.85 4.80 -9.36
C ASN A 66 -19.36 4.89 -8.99
N TRP A 67 -18.48 4.87 -10.00
CA TRP A 67 -17.04 4.96 -9.82
C TRP A 67 -16.63 6.25 -9.10
N ARG A 68 -17.29 7.37 -9.40
CA ARG A 68 -16.96 8.68 -8.82
C ARG A 68 -17.24 8.70 -7.33
N GLU A 69 -18.36 8.12 -6.91
CA GLU A 69 -18.72 7.99 -5.49
C GLU A 69 -17.79 7.04 -4.75
N ALA A 70 -17.32 5.98 -5.42
CA ALA A 70 -16.37 5.04 -4.85
C ALA A 70 -15.01 5.71 -4.55
N VAL A 71 -14.51 6.50 -5.51
CA VAL A 71 -13.26 7.25 -5.36
C VAL A 71 -13.38 8.30 -4.25
N ASN A 72 -14.47 9.08 -4.24
CA ASN A 72 -14.72 10.06 -3.18
C ASN A 72 -14.79 9.40 -1.81
N PHE A 73 -15.43 8.23 -1.70
CA PHE A 73 -15.52 7.49 -0.45
C PHE A 73 -14.15 6.98 0.01
N ALA A 74 -13.32 6.47 -0.91
CA ALA A 74 -11.95 6.07 -0.60
C ALA A 74 -11.11 7.26 -0.09
N GLN A 75 -11.21 8.43 -0.72
CA GLN A 75 -10.52 9.65 -0.27
C GLN A 75 -10.95 10.10 1.13
N VAL A 76 -12.25 10.00 1.46
CA VAL A 76 -12.75 10.29 2.81
C VAL A 76 -12.19 9.31 3.84
N LEU A 77 -12.06 8.04 3.48
CA LEU A 77 -11.45 7.04 4.36
C LEU A 77 -9.96 7.30 4.57
N GLU A 78 -9.22 7.66 3.53
CA GLU A 78 -7.80 8.07 3.66
C GLU A 78 -7.67 9.28 4.60
N ALA A 79 -8.45 10.34 4.37
CA ALA A 79 -8.43 11.55 5.19
C ALA A 79 -8.74 11.29 6.67
N ARG A 80 -9.71 10.40 6.95
CA ARG A 80 -10.03 9.96 8.32
C ARG A 80 -8.91 9.16 8.95
N ALA A 81 -8.26 8.30 8.17
CA ALA A 81 -7.15 7.48 8.64
C ALA A 81 -5.87 8.32 8.87
N ASP A 82 -5.74 9.48 8.21
CA ASP A 82 -4.63 10.42 8.37
C ASP A 82 -4.90 11.52 9.41
N SER A 83 -6.07 11.52 10.07
CA SER A 83 -6.47 12.58 11.02
C SER A 83 -6.43 14.00 10.42
N ILE A 84 -6.66 14.15 9.11
CA ILE A 84 -6.87 15.46 8.49
C ILE A 84 -8.39 15.67 8.39
N LYS A 85 -8.91 16.62 9.19
CA LYS A 85 -10.33 17.02 9.14
C LYS A 85 -10.67 17.54 7.75
N VAL A 86 -11.24 16.70 6.89
CA VAL A 86 -11.77 17.13 5.59
C VAL A 86 -13.19 17.67 5.80
N THR A 87 -13.34 18.98 5.78
CA THR A 87 -14.65 19.65 5.60
C THR A 87 -15.09 19.47 4.15
N LEU A 88 -16.06 18.59 3.94
CA LEU A 88 -16.78 18.46 2.66
C LEU A 88 -17.78 19.61 2.52
N SER A 89 -17.31 20.82 2.20
CA SER A 89 -18.17 21.88 1.70
C SER A 89 -18.44 21.64 0.22
N GLY A 90 -19.37 20.73 -0.06
CA GLY A 90 -19.94 20.53 -1.40
C GLY A 90 -21.32 21.14 -1.46
N GLU A 91 -21.41 22.46 -1.56
CA GLU A 91 -22.66 23.11 -1.96
C GLU A 91 -23.02 22.66 -3.39
N ARG A 92 -24.19 22.05 -3.55
CA ARG A 92 -24.91 22.03 -4.82
C ARG A 92 -25.87 23.21 -4.79
N LYS A 93 -25.65 24.18 -5.69
CA LYS A 93 -26.76 24.99 -6.21
C LYS A 93 -27.63 24.14 -7.12
#